data_AF-A0A958BXW3-F1
#
_entry.id   AF-A0A958BXW3-F1
#
_cell.length_a   1.000
_cell.length_b   1.000
_cell.length_c   1.000
_cell.angle_alpha   90.00
_cell.angle_beta   90.00
_cell.angle_gamma   90.00
#
_symmetry.space_group_name_H-M   'P 1'
#
loop_
_entity.id
_entity.type
_entity.pdbx_description
1 polymer ?
#
loop_
_entity_poly.entity_id
_entity_poly.type
_entity_poly.pdbx_seq_one_letter_code
_entity_poly.pdbx_strand_id
1 'polypeptide(L)'
;EPAQTEADAPAEATVEPAAQAQTSNEETASTEEAVTEETVVEEPAAEEATTEQPAAKEATGQEAESGLSAIDAIALGSLVPDADTISETSASSAALLKQRYGLVVGQLNDKGFNELAWAGMQRAEAELGVGVQFLQDANPGTVKTRINQFLNQGVDGIVTVGVEMARATKEAAQANPNVPFAIVDFPDQTANDRGLLFAVDAPAFMAGYLAAGMSQSGTVCTYGGRQIPPVMIFMVGFEQGVDYYNSQNEADVNVLGWHTDPTIAVGGAGVFAGSFTDQAFGRSIAVELASRDCDIIFPVAGAVGLGTAEVAAENGLTVIGVDADQSLSNPDYADVYLTSVIKQIDLAVFETVSQMVDGTFAGGSSYIGTLENGGVGLAPFNSFEDQVPQTLKDDLETIRQGLTDRTISTGWPIGVSKIQTSQTAGNLTLAALRNATYNVEYTADGTAPLTNGEYREPAAPGSATETVVRLGDQVAYGDLTGDGQDEAVALLISDPGGSGTFYDLVVVADVDGTPTQIGSVFLGDRIIVKSLAVEDGLVGLVMFIQGPNDPQSDPTQLTVKFFGVQDNELVELASQVVE
;
A
#
# COMPACT_ATOMS: atom_id res chain seq x y z
N GLU A 1 -31.48 -27.69 -61.29
CA GLU A 1 -31.62 -26.24 -61.52
C GLU A 1 -32.12 -25.61 -60.22
N PRO A 2 -31.23 -24.93 -59.47
CA PRO A 2 -31.56 -24.20 -58.25
C PRO A 2 -31.52 -22.67 -58.45
N ALA A 3 -32.05 -21.94 -57.47
CA ALA A 3 -31.96 -20.49 -57.27
C ALA A 3 -31.56 -20.29 -55.78
N GLN A 4 -30.81 -19.29 -55.30
CA GLN A 4 -30.56 -17.93 -55.75
C GLN A 4 -29.30 -17.36 -55.03
N THR A 5 -28.90 -16.16 -55.43
CA THR A 5 -27.57 -15.49 -55.39
C THR A 5 -27.31 -14.50 -54.23
N GLU A 6 -26.03 -14.08 -54.17
CA GLU A 6 -25.27 -13.23 -53.23
C GLU A 6 -25.59 -11.72 -53.11
N ALA A 7 -25.06 -11.15 -52.00
CA ALA A 7 -24.28 -9.91 -51.79
C ALA A 7 -24.90 -8.51 -51.45
N ASP A 8 -24.35 -7.98 -50.34
CA ASP A 8 -23.79 -6.65 -50.01
C ASP A 8 -24.58 -5.41 -49.51
N ALA A 9 -24.04 -4.88 -48.38
CA ALA A 9 -23.95 -3.53 -47.78
C ALA A 9 -25.17 -2.56 -47.70
N PRO A 10 -25.17 -1.64 -46.69
CA PRO A 10 -25.11 -0.21 -47.06
C PRO A 10 -24.38 0.75 -46.08
N ALA A 11 -24.20 1.97 -46.58
CA ALA A 11 -23.57 3.16 -46.01
C ALA A 11 -24.58 4.30 -45.70
N GLU A 12 -24.11 5.28 -44.89
CA GLU A 12 -24.40 6.73 -44.79
C GLU A 12 -25.85 7.30 -44.80
N ALA A 13 -26.16 8.19 -43.84
CA ALA A 13 -26.21 9.66 -44.04
C ALA A 13 -26.96 10.42 -42.91
N THR A 14 -26.55 11.67 -42.72
CA THR A 14 -26.90 12.76 -41.79
C THR A 14 -28.37 13.24 -41.79
N VAL A 15 -28.79 13.99 -40.75
CA VAL A 15 -29.60 15.26 -40.77
C VAL A 15 -29.97 15.72 -39.32
N GLU A 16 -29.70 16.99 -39.00
CA GLU A 16 -30.33 17.84 -37.95
C GLU A 16 -31.31 18.85 -38.66
N PRO A 17 -32.11 19.75 -38.03
CA PRO A 17 -32.39 20.04 -36.60
C PRO A 17 -33.90 20.36 -36.29
N ALA A 18 -34.25 20.74 -35.04
CA ALA A 18 -35.18 21.84 -34.72
C ALA A 18 -35.40 22.08 -33.21
N ALA A 19 -35.27 23.34 -32.80
CA ALA A 19 -35.53 23.89 -31.48
C ALA A 19 -37.02 24.27 -31.27
N GLN A 20 -37.48 24.25 -30.01
CA GLN A 20 -38.53 25.16 -29.51
C GLN A 20 -38.27 25.55 -28.05
N ALA A 21 -38.49 26.81 -27.74
CA ALA A 21 -38.22 27.48 -26.48
C ALA A 21 -39.50 28.04 -25.84
N GLN A 22 -39.36 28.37 -24.54
CA GLN A 22 -40.09 29.34 -23.71
C GLN A 22 -41.43 28.96 -23.05
N THR A 23 -41.47 29.10 -21.71
CA THR A 23 -42.25 30.08 -20.89
C THR A 23 -42.13 29.66 -19.40
N SER A 24 -41.41 30.39 -18.52
CA SER A 24 -41.73 31.61 -17.75
C SER A 24 -42.37 31.37 -16.37
N ASN A 25 -41.70 31.89 -15.32
CA ASN A 25 -42.16 32.40 -14.00
C ASN A 25 -43.08 31.49 -13.14
N GLU A 26 -42.99 31.39 -11.81
CA GLU A 26 -42.84 32.42 -10.78
C GLU A 26 -42.72 31.75 -9.39
N GLU A 27 -42.23 32.50 -8.39
CA GLU A 27 -42.04 32.13 -6.98
C GLU A 27 -43.27 31.58 -6.24
N THR A 28 -43.05 30.76 -5.22
CA THR A 28 -43.71 30.94 -3.90
C THR A 28 -42.96 30.20 -2.80
N ALA A 29 -42.61 30.92 -1.74
CA ALA A 29 -42.12 30.42 -0.46
C ALA A 29 -43.29 30.23 0.54
N SER A 30 -43.19 29.24 1.43
CA SER A 30 -43.74 29.18 2.82
C SER A 30 -43.71 27.71 3.31
N THR A 31 -42.81 27.35 4.22
CA THR A 31 -42.91 27.23 5.70
C THR A 31 -43.74 26.06 6.25
N GLU A 32 -43.08 25.31 7.15
CA GLU A 32 -43.60 24.47 8.25
C GLU A 32 -44.43 23.23 7.83
N GLU A 33 -44.31 22.04 8.42
CA GLU A 33 -44.16 21.70 9.83
C GLU A 33 -43.75 20.21 9.95
N ALA A 34 -43.18 19.85 11.11
CA ALA A 34 -42.68 18.52 11.45
C ALA A 34 -43.79 17.47 11.63
N VAL A 35 -43.50 16.21 11.27
CA VAL A 35 -44.08 15.03 11.96
C VAL A 35 -42.97 14.00 12.17
N THR A 36 -42.77 13.73 13.45
CA THR A 36 -42.02 12.63 14.06
C THR A 36 -42.66 11.27 13.77
N GLU A 37 -41.88 10.27 13.43
CA GLU A 37 -42.15 8.89 13.85
C GLU A 37 -40.85 8.13 14.05
N GLU A 38 -40.51 7.98 15.33
CA GLU A 38 -39.51 7.07 15.89
C GLU A 38 -40.06 5.64 15.80
N THR A 39 -39.36 4.73 15.14
CA THR A 39 -39.55 3.29 15.37
C THR A 39 -38.24 2.68 15.84
N VAL A 40 -38.17 2.55 17.16
CA VAL A 40 -37.27 1.67 17.91
C VAL A 40 -37.49 0.23 17.43
N VAL A 41 -36.42 -0.45 17.04
CA VAL A 41 -36.42 -1.91 16.93
C VAL A 41 -35.58 -2.43 18.10
N GLU A 42 -36.29 -3.00 19.09
CA GLU A 42 -35.72 -3.73 20.21
C GLU A 42 -35.09 -5.06 19.74
N GLU A 43 -33.87 -5.29 20.22
CA GLU A 43 -33.15 -6.56 20.26
C GLU A 43 -33.78 -7.47 21.34
N PRO A 44 -34.10 -8.76 21.09
CA PRO A 44 -34.41 -9.67 22.16
C PRO A 44 -33.15 -10.40 22.64
N ALA A 45 -32.97 -10.32 23.96
CA ALA A 45 -31.91 -10.97 24.72
C ALA A 45 -32.03 -12.51 24.76
N ALA A 46 -30.84 -13.10 24.89
CA ALA A 46 -30.45 -14.44 25.33
C ALA A 46 -31.51 -15.33 26.01
N GLU A 47 -31.56 -16.59 25.54
CA GLU A 47 -32.10 -17.72 26.28
C GLU A 47 -30.97 -18.74 26.53
N GLU A 48 -30.74 -19.05 27.81
CA GLU A 48 -29.71 -19.98 28.30
C GLU A 48 -30.01 -21.43 27.90
N ALA A 49 -29.02 -22.13 27.36
CA ALA A 49 -29.02 -23.58 27.26
C ALA A 49 -27.72 -24.14 27.86
N THR A 50 -27.86 -24.70 29.05
CA THR A 50 -26.90 -25.52 29.78
C THR A 50 -26.59 -26.82 29.04
N THR A 51 -25.32 -27.14 28.82
CA THR A 51 -24.86 -28.52 28.62
C THR A 51 -23.52 -28.77 29.33
N GLU A 52 -23.51 -29.91 30.01
CA GLU A 52 -22.55 -30.37 31.02
C GLU A 52 -21.19 -30.75 30.44
N GLN A 53 -20.12 -30.35 31.14
CA GLN A 53 -18.77 -30.89 30.99
C GLN A 53 -18.57 -32.00 32.04
N PRO A 54 -18.16 -33.24 31.69
CA PRO A 54 -17.83 -34.22 32.70
C PRO A 54 -16.40 -34.01 33.21
N ALA A 55 -16.28 -34.22 34.52
CA ALA A 55 -15.14 -33.96 35.36
C ALA A 55 -13.92 -34.87 35.09
N ALA A 56 -12.76 -34.29 35.42
CA ALA A 56 -11.47 -34.94 35.59
C ALA A 56 -11.53 -36.11 36.59
N LYS A 57 -10.73 -37.15 36.32
CA LYS A 57 -10.43 -38.23 37.25
C LYS A 57 -8.92 -38.33 37.43
N GLU A 58 -8.45 -38.03 38.63
CA GLU A 58 -7.08 -38.27 39.08
C GLU A 58 -6.77 -39.78 39.13
N ALA A 59 -5.54 -40.15 38.75
CA ALA A 59 -4.83 -41.32 39.26
C ALA A 59 -3.30 -41.19 39.04
N THR A 60 -2.60 -40.80 40.10
CA THR A 60 -1.35 -41.38 40.66
C THR A 60 -0.41 -42.19 39.76
N GLY A 61 0.90 -41.88 39.80
CA GLY A 61 1.94 -42.88 39.49
C GLY A 61 3.35 -42.37 39.15
N GLN A 62 4.12 -41.99 40.18
CA GLN A 62 5.53 -42.33 40.47
C GLN A 62 6.61 -42.45 39.34
N GLU A 63 7.64 -41.61 39.52
CA GLU A 63 9.07 -41.68 39.16
C GLU A 63 9.65 -42.88 38.36
N ALA A 64 10.48 -42.57 37.37
CA ALA A 64 11.77 -43.25 37.14
C ALA A 64 12.77 -42.32 36.41
N GLU A 65 13.93 -42.13 37.05
CA GLU A 65 15.11 -41.45 36.53
C GLU A 65 15.90 -42.31 35.51
N SER A 66 16.56 -41.64 34.57
CA SER A 66 17.91 -41.97 34.06
C SER A 66 18.37 -40.80 33.18
N GLY A 67 19.53 -40.18 33.27
CA GLY A 67 20.78 -40.47 33.95
C GLY A 67 21.88 -39.91 33.04
N LEU A 68 22.63 -38.90 33.49
CA LEU A 68 23.88 -38.49 32.83
C LEU A 68 24.95 -38.30 33.91
N SER A 69 26.07 -38.98 33.70
CA SER A 69 27.17 -39.17 34.64
C SER A 69 28.04 -37.93 34.82
N ALA A 70 28.48 -37.73 36.07
CA ALA A 70 29.68 -36.99 36.47
C ALA A 70 30.95 -37.63 35.82
N ILE A 71 32.18 -37.11 35.84
CA ILE A 71 32.96 -36.27 36.77
C ILE A 71 34.26 -35.95 36.01
N ASP A 72 34.88 -34.78 36.22
CA ASP A 72 36.31 -34.73 36.54
C ASP A 72 36.66 -33.39 37.20
N ALA A 73 37.16 -33.50 38.42
CA ALA A 73 37.61 -32.41 39.27
C ALA A 73 39.14 -32.50 39.41
N ILE A 74 39.82 -31.35 39.34
CA ILE A 74 41.15 -31.19 39.94
C ILE A 74 41.11 -29.97 40.87
N ALA A 75 41.36 -30.25 42.15
CA ALA A 75 41.47 -29.33 43.28
C ALA A 75 42.81 -28.56 43.25
N LEU A 76 42.98 -27.39 43.87
CA LEU A 76 43.19 -27.16 45.31
C LEU A 76 43.49 -25.66 45.52
N GLY A 77 43.07 -25.08 46.65
CA GLY A 77 43.71 -23.85 47.16
C GLY A 77 42.85 -22.95 48.04
N SER A 78 42.51 -23.42 49.24
CA SER A 78 41.81 -22.67 50.30
C SER A 78 42.66 -21.52 50.85
N LEU A 79 42.10 -20.31 50.92
CA LEU A 79 42.48 -19.25 51.88
C LEU A 79 41.27 -18.32 52.08
N VAL A 80 40.61 -18.46 53.24
CA VAL A 80 39.73 -17.43 53.80
C VAL A 80 40.58 -16.60 54.76
N PRO A 81 40.53 -15.27 54.67
CA PRO A 81 40.12 -14.53 55.87
C PRO A 81 39.11 -13.41 55.60
N ASP A 82 38.24 -13.29 56.60
CA ASP A 82 37.65 -12.09 57.17
C ASP A 82 36.60 -11.27 56.41
N ALA A 83 35.40 -11.41 56.96
CA ALA A 83 34.30 -10.48 56.88
C ALA A 83 34.69 -9.12 57.46
N ASP A 84 34.86 -8.12 56.59
CA ASP A 84 34.35 -6.76 56.78
C ASP A 84 34.76 -5.90 55.59
N THR A 85 33.92 -5.91 54.54
CA THR A 85 33.68 -4.77 53.64
C THR A 85 32.64 -5.22 52.62
N ILE A 86 31.39 -4.91 52.92
CA ILE A 86 30.28 -4.98 51.98
C ILE A 86 30.52 -3.84 50.98
N SER A 87 31.29 -4.11 49.93
CA SER A 87 31.41 -3.22 48.77
C SER A 87 30.44 -3.71 47.71
N GLU A 88 29.48 -2.86 47.41
CA GLU A 88 28.54 -2.92 46.30
C GLU A 88 29.18 -3.49 45.03
N THR A 89 28.79 -4.70 44.61
CA THR A 89 28.95 -5.14 43.22
C THR A 89 27.91 -6.20 42.88
N SER A 90 26.64 -5.79 42.84
CA SER A 90 25.57 -6.57 42.20
C SER A 90 24.59 -5.69 41.43
N ALA A 91 25.10 -4.64 40.79
CA ALA A 91 24.36 -3.81 39.85
C ALA A 91 25.15 -3.68 38.54
N SER A 92 25.14 -4.75 37.75
CA SER A 92 25.49 -4.78 36.32
C SER A 92 24.88 -6.08 35.79
N SER A 93 23.92 -6.12 34.87
CA SER A 93 23.72 -5.24 33.72
C SER A 93 22.23 -5.16 33.32
N ALA A 94 21.47 -4.27 33.96
CA ALA A 94 20.39 -3.58 33.27
C ALA A 94 20.90 -2.15 33.07
N ALA A 95 21.74 -1.95 32.06
CA ALA A 95 21.97 -0.60 31.58
C ALA A 95 20.58 -0.05 31.23
N LEU A 96 20.18 1.08 31.83
CA LEU A 96 19.01 1.81 31.36
C LEU A 96 19.24 2.06 29.86
N LEU A 97 18.48 1.38 29.01
CA LEU A 97 18.53 1.61 27.56
C LEU A 97 18.17 3.09 27.35
N LYS A 98 19.05 3.79 26.63
CA LYS A 98 18.98 5.26 26.51
C LYS A 98 17.75 5.74 25.75
N GLN A 99 17.27 4.94 24.80
CA GLN A 99 16.11 5.21 23.97
C GLN A 99 15.24 3.95 23.91
N ARG A 100 13.93 4.12 23.78
CA ARG A 100 12.93 3.05 23.71
C ARG A 100 11.96 3.29 22.56
N TYR A 101 11.60 2.25 21.81
CA TYR A 101 10.68 2.34 20.68
C TYR A 101 9.55 1.32 20.83
N GLY A 102 8.34 1.74 20.45
CA GLY A 102 7.14 0.93 20.51
C GLY A 102 6.73 0.43 19.12
N LEU A 103 6.27 -0.81 19.04
CA LEU A 103 5.62 -1.39 17.85
C LEU A 103 4.16 -1.71 18.18
N VAL A 104 3.20 -1.15 17.44
CA VAL A 104 1.80 -1.60 17.48
C VAL A 104 1.56 -2.47 16.26
N VAL A 105 1.15 -3.72 16.47
CA VAL A 105 1.20 -4.76 15.44
C VAL A 105 0.04 -5.76 15.59
N GLY A 106 -0.31 -6.45 14.51
CA GLY A 106 -1.24 -7.58 14.52
C GLY A 106 -0.64 -8.84 15.14
N GLN A 107 -1.19 -10.01 14.77
CA GLN A 107 -0.71 -11.30 15.28
C GLN A 107 0.67 -11.64 14.70
N LEU A 108 1.65 -11.95 15.55
CA LEU A 108 3.05 -12.21 15.15
C LEU A 108 3.33 -13.63 14.61
N ASN A 109 2.32 -14.49 14.48
CA ASN A 109 2.45 -15.87 14.02
C ASN A 109 2.05 -16.04 12.54
N ASP A 110 2.11 -14.96 11.76
CA ASP A 110 1.70 -14.93 10.34
C ASP A 110 2.81 -15.34 9.36
N LYS A 111 4.04 -15.58 9.85
CA LYS A 111 5.20 -16.01 9.05
C LYS A 111 5.59 -15.04 7.95
N GLY A 112 5.25 -13.76 8.11
CA GLY A 112 5.44 -12.73 7.10
C GLY A 112 5.27 -11.34 7.68
N PHE A 113 4.28 -10.60 7.19
CA PHE A 113 4.04 -9.17 7.44
C PHE A 113 4.32 -8.67 8.86
N ASN A 114 3.61 -9.20 9.87
CA ASN A 114 3.72 -8.72 11.25
C ASN A 114 5.01 -9.23 11.92
N GLU A 115 5.40 -10.49 11.66
CA GLU A 115 6.63 -11.08 12.19
C GLU A 115 7.88 -10.34 11.68
N LEU A 116 7.91 -9.91 10.41
CA LEU A 116 8.99 -9.11 9.82
C LEU A 116 9.10 -7.72 10.46
N ALA A 117 7.98 -7.04 10.71
CA ALA A 117 8.00 -5.75 11.41
C ALA A 117 8.61 -5.89 12.81
N TRP A 118 8.27 -6.96 13.53
CA TRP A 118 8.89 -7.27 14.82
C TRP A 118 10.37 -7.67 14.69
N ALA A 119 10.74 -8.41 13.65
CA ALA A 119 12.14 -8.74 13.38
C ALA A 119 13.00 -7.48 13.16
N GLY A 120 12.48 -6.47 12.45
CA GLY A 120 13.14 -5.17 12.28
C GLY A 120 13.39 -4.46 13.61
N MET A 121 12.41 -4.46 14.52
CA MET A 121 12.56 -3.90 15.87
C MET A 121 13.59 -4.68 16.71
N GLN A 122 13.56 -6.02 16.67
CA GLN A 122 14.54 -6.86 17.39
C GLN A 122 15.95 -6.63 16.87
N ARG A 123 16.11 -6.46 15.55
CA ARG A 123 17.38 -6.11 14.93
C ARG A 123 17.88 -4.75 15.43
N ALA A 124 16.99 -3.76 15.57
CA ALA A 124 17.33 -2.46 16.12
C ALA A 124 17.79 -2.56 17.59
N GLU A 125 17.14 -3.37 18.42
CA GLU A 125 17.59 -3.64 19.80
C GLU A 125 19.01 -4.25 19.81
N ALA A 126 19.23 -5.27 18.99
CA ALA A 126 20.51 -5.99 18.93
C ALA A 126 21.66 -5.13 18.40
N GLU A 127 21.45 -4.35 17.34
CA GLU A 127 22.50 -3.60 16.66
C GLU A 127 22.67 -2.16 17.18
N LEU A 128 21.60 -1.52 17.66
CA LEU A 128 21.63 -0.11 18.09
C LEU A 128 21.63 0.05 19.63
N GLY A 129 21.37 -1.02 20.39
CA GLY A 129 21.36 -0.99 21.85
C GLY A 129 20.22 -0.15 22.45
N VAL A 130 19.06 -0.17 21.78
CA VAL A 130 17.82 0.51 22.21
C VAL A 130 16.83 -0.48 22.78
N GLY A 131 15.89 -0.01 23.61
CA GLY A 131 14.79 -0.87 24.08
C GLY A 131 13.68 -0.94 23.05
N VAL A 132 13.18 -2.13 22.76
CA VAL A 132 12.01 -2.30 21.89
C VAL A 132 10.93 -3.09 22.61
N GLN A 133 9.67 -2.72 22.36
CA GLN A 133 8.50 -3.41 22.89
C GLN A 133 7.42 -3.43 21.82
N PHE A 134 6.63 -4.50 21.77
CA PHE A 134 5.44 -4.53 20.95
C PHE A 134 4.18 -4.60 21.81
N LEU A 135 3.09 -4.04 21.30
CA LEU A 135 1.74 -4.21 21.80
C LEU A 135 0.88 -4.74 20.66
N GLN A 136 0.42 -5.98 20.83
CA GLN A 136 -0.44 -6.62 19.86
C GLN A 136 -1.86 -6.04 19.93
N ASP A 137 -2.40 -5.68 18.78
CA ASP A 137 -3.77 -5.24 18.61
C ASP A 137 -4.57 -6.31 17.86
N ALA A 138 -5.37 -7.08 18.60
CA ALA A 138 -6.18 -8.16 18.05
C ALA A 138 -7.63 -7.76 17.76
N ASN A 139 -8.03 -6.53 18.11
CA ASN A 139 -9.42 -6.07 18.02
C ASN A 139 -9.51 -4.67 17.39
N PRO A 140 -10.42 -4.45 16.42
CA PRO A 140 -10.70 -3.12 15.90
C PRO A 140 -11.03 -2.13 17.03
N GLY A 141 -10.45 -0.94 16.99
CA GLY A 141 -10.73 0.15 17.94
C GLY A 141 -9.82 0.23 19.17
N THR A 142 -8.89 -0.72 19.39
CA THR A 142 -7.94 -0.63 20.51
C THR A 142 -6.58 -0.02 20.15
N VAL A 143 -6.26 0.16 18.86
CA VAL A 143 -5.02 0.80 18.35
C VAL A 143 -4.68 2.10 19.08
N LYS A 144 -5.63 3.04 19.20
CA LYS A 144 -5.42 4.33 19.90
C LYS A 144 -5.00 4.13 21.36
N THR A 145 -5.57 3.14 22.03
CA THR A 145 -5.19 2.79 23.40
C THR A 145 -3.77 2.24 23.47
N ARG A 146 -3.34 1.42 22.50
CA ARG A 146 -1.97 0.88 22.44
C ARG A 146 -0.95 1.98 22.19
N ILE A 147 -1.21 2.87 21.24
CA ILE A 147 -0.34 4.02 20.96
C ILE A 147 -0.22 4.90 22.22
N ASN A 148 -1.35 5.22 22.88
CA ASN A 148 -1.33 6.00 24.12
C ASN A 148 -0.58 5.30 25.26
N GLN A 149 -0.58 3.97 25.33
CA GLN A 149 0.23 3.24 26.30
C GLN A 149 1.72 3.49 26.09
N PHE A 150 2.21 3.44 24.84
CA PHE A 150 3.61 3.77 24.54
C PHE A 150 3.94 5.24 24.82
N LEU A 151 3.06 6.17 24.41
CA LEU A 151 3.24 7.60 24.70
C LEU A 151 3.34 7.87 26.20
N ASN A 152 2.45 7.27 27.01
CA ASN A 152 2.48 7.38 28.48
C ASN A 152 3.74 6.76 29.10
N GLN A 153 4.29 5.73 28.45
CA GLN A 153 5.57 5.16 28.88
C GLN A 153 6.75 6.06 28.55
N GLY A 154 6.60 7.05 27.65
CA GLY A 154 7.66 7.95 27.21
C GLY A 154 8.66 7.27 26.29
N VAL A 155 8.17 6.53 25.28
CA VAL A 155 9.01 6.02 24.19
C VAL A 155 9.47 7.17 23.28
N ASP A 156 10.60 6.97 22.61
CA ASP A 156 11.26 7.91 21.71
C ASP A 156 10.78 7.81 20.26
N GLY A 157 9.94 6.82 19.94
CA GLY A 157 9.28 6.68 18.64
C GLY A 157 8.34 5.48 18.61
N ILE A 158 7.39 5.50 17.66
CA ILE A 158 6.36 4.46 17.52
C ILE A 158 6.25 4.02 16.06
N VAL A 159 6.31 2.71 15.82
CA VAL A 159 6.01 2.08 14.54
C VAL A 159 4.65 1.40 14.64
N THR A 160 3.82 1.54 13.61
CA THR A 160 2.52 0.87 13.47
C THR A 160 2.47 0.05 12.18
N VAL A 161 1.64 -0.99 12.13
CA VAL A 161 1.71 -2.00 11.07
C VAL A 161 0.34 -2.21 10.41
N GLY A 162 0.23 -1.76 9.15
CA GLY A 162 -0.93 -1.98 8.29
C GLY A 162 -1.96 -0.84 8.28
N VAL A 163 -2.75 -0.82 7.20
CA VAL A 163 -3.74 0.23 6.89
C VAL A 163 -4.77 0.47 8.00
N GLU A 164 -5.13 -0.58 8.74
CA GLU A 164 -6.11 -0.51 9.84
C GLU A 164 -5.65 0.40 10.99
N MET A 165 -4.35 0.64 11.11
CA MET A 165 -3.78 1.48 12.16
C MET A 165 -3.64 2.95 11.72
N ALA A 166 -3.76 3.24 10.43
CA ALA A 166 -3.46 4.53 9.82
C ALA A 166 -4.08 5.72 10.52
N ARG A 167 -5.40 5.68 10.72
CA ARG A 167 -6.12 6.78 11.37
C ARG A 167 -5.62 7.04 12.79
N ALA A 168 -5.45 5.99 13.59
CA ALA A 168 -4.99 6.14 14.98
C ALA A 168 -3.54 6.64 15.04
N THR A 169 -2.69 6.19 14.12
CA THR A 169 -1.31 6.67 13.96
C THR A 169 -1.29 8.16 13.65
N LYS A 170 -2.10 8.61 12.68
CA LYS A 170 -2.22 10.02 12.30
C LYS A 170 -2.66 10.89 13.47
N GLU A 171 -3.77 10.53 14.12
CA GLU A 171 -4.31 11.28 15.27
C GLU A 171 -3.26 11.41 16.38
N ALA A 172 -2.50 10.34 16.65
CA ALA A 172 -1.45 10.36 17.66
C ALA A 172 -0.22 11.19 17.23
N ALA A 173 0.20 11.08 15.97
CA ALA A 173 1.32 11.84 15.43
C ALA A 173 1.04 13.35 15.48
N GLN A 174 -0.16 13.79 15.09
CA GLN A 174 -0.58 15.19 15.18
C GLN A 174 -0.61 15.72 16.62
N ALA A 175 -1.08 14.90 17.57
CA ALA A 175 -1.14 15.27 18.98
C ALA A 175 0.24 15.32 19.64
N ASN A 176 1.26 14.67 19.05
CA ASN A 176 2.60 14.52 19.62
C ASN A 176 3.68 14.87 18.60
N PRO A 177 3.79 16.14 18.17
CA PRO A 177 4.67 16.55 17.05
C PRO A 177 6.17 16.33 17.29
N ASN A 178 6.59 16.10 18.53
CA ASN A 178 7.99 15.84 18.90
C ASN A 178 8.32 14.33 18.97
N VAL A 179 7.33 13.46 18.81
CA VAL A 179 7.53 12.01 18.78
C VAL A 179 7.50 11.57 17.31
N PRO A 180 8.54 10.89 16.81
CA PRO A 180 8.54 10.34 15.47
C PRO A 180 7.64 9.10 15.38
N PHE A 181 6.90 9.01 14.29
CA PHE A 181 6.02 7.88 13.96
C PHE A 181 6.43 7.26 12.62
N ALA A 182 6.13 5.97 12.46
CA ALA A 182 6.15 5.33 11.15
C ALA A 182 5.01 4.33 11.01
N ILE A 183 4.60 4.07 9.76
CA ILE A 183 3.53 3.13 9.44
C ILE A 183 3.90 2.23 8.25
N VAL A 184 3.78 0.92 8.44
CA VAL A 184 3.99 -0.10 7.39
C VAL A 184 2.74 -0.22 6.51
N ASP A 185 2.94 -0.33 5.19
CA ASP A 185 1.90 -0.48 4.16
C ASP A 185 0.89 0.69 4.09
N PHE A 186 1.32 1.87 4.53
CA PHE A 186 0.54 3.09 4.41
C PHE A 186 1.46 4.29 4.16
N PRO A 187 1.03 5.31 3.40
CA PRO A 187 1.83 6.52 3.24
C PRO A 187 1.94 7.30 4.55
N ASP A 188 2.94 8.17 4.65
CA ASP A 188 3.04 9.16 5.73
C ASP A 188 1.76 10.00 5.78
N GLN A 189 1.39 10.52 6.95
CA GLN A 189 0.17 11.34 7.09
C GLN A 189 0.43 12.71 7.73
N THR A 190 1.57 12.88 8.39
CA THR A 190 1.97 14.10 9.11
C THR A 190 3.46 14.39 8.95
N ALA A 191 3.90 15.59 9.33
CA ALA A 191 5.32 15.98 9.24
C ALA A 191 6.27 15.17 10.15
N ASN A 192 5.75 14.52 11.19
CA ASN A 192 6.50 13.66 12.12
C ASN A 192 6.21 12.16 11.91
N ASP A 193 5.54 11.80 10.82
CA ASP A 193 5.20 10.41 10.45
C ASP A 193 5.92 10.02 9.15
N ARG A 194 6.23 8.74 8.98
CA ARG A 194 6.83 8.16 7.78
C ARG A 194 6.07 6.92 7.34
N GLY A 195 5.60 6.93 6.10
CA GLY A 195 5.05 5.73 5.46
C GLY A 195 6.14 4.80 4.97
N LEU A 196 5.92 3.50 5.07
CA LEU A 196 6.78 2.45 4.52
C LEU A 196 5.96 1.66 3.49
N LEU A 197 6.12 2.02 2.22
CA LEU A 197 5.39 1.44 1.09
C LEU A 197 6.29 0.49 0.29
N PHE A 198 5.69 -0.40 -0.49
CA PHE A 198 6.42 -1.42 -1.25
C PHE A 198 5.79 -1.60 -2.64
N ALA A 199 6.59 -1.40 -3.70
CA ALA A 199 6.19 -1.57 -5.11
C ALA A 199 6.26 -3.06 -5.51
N VAL A 200 5.37 -3.86 -4.90
CA VAL A 200 5.36 -5.32 -5.04
C VAL A 200 4.74 -5.82 -6.34
N ASP A 201 4.14 -4.95 -7.15
CA ASP A 201 3.66 -5.25 -8.49
C ASP A 201 4.77 -5.82 -9.36
N ALA A 202 5.99 -5.27 -9.29
CA ALA A 202 7.12 -5.71 -10.08
C ALA A 202 7.57 -7.16 -9.75
N PRO A 203 7.88 -7.52 -8.50
CA PRO A 203 8.20 -8.92 -8.19
C PRO A 203 6.98 -9.85 -8.26
N ALA A 204 5.74 -9.35 -8.10
CA ALA A 204 4.54 -10.16 -8.36
C ALA A 204 4.36 -10.49 -9.84
N PHE A 205 4.69 -9.56 -10.73
CA PHE A 205 4.77 -9.81 -12.17
C PHE A 205 5.79 -10.89 -12.50
N MET A 206 6.98 -10.81 -11.92
CA MET A 206 7.98 -11.87 -12.05
C MET A 206 7.44 -13.22 -11.52
N ALA A 207 6.71 -13.21 -10.40
CA ALA A 207 6.09 -14.41 -9.84
C ALA A 207 5.03 -15.02 -10.77
N GLY A 208 4.20 -14.19 -11.42
CA GLY A 208 3.22 -14.60 -12.41
C GLY A 208 3.87 -15.25 -13.63
N TYR A 209 4.91 -14.63 -14.17
CA TYR A 209 5.69 -15.17 -15.29
C TYR A 209 6.31 -16.54 -14.94
N LEU A 210 6.91 -16.64 -13.74
CA LEU A 210 7.47 -17.89 -13.22
C LEU A 210 6.38 -18.97 -13.06
N ALA A 211 5.23 -18.61 -12.48
CA ALA A 211 4.12 -19.55 -12.29
C ALA A 211 3.63 -20.10 -13.62
N ALA A 212 3.45 -19.23 -14.63
CA ALA A 212 3.03 -19.64 -15.96
C ALA A 212 4.03 -20.58 -16.64
N GLY A 213 5.34 -20.31 -16.49
CA GLY A 213 6.40 -21.17 -17.03
C GLY A 213 6.59 -22.50 -16.29
N MET A 214 6.13 -22.61 -15.05
CA MET A 214 6.24 -23.82 -14.23
C MET A 214 4.97 -24.67 -14.20
N SER A 215 3.80 -24.07 -14.51
CA SER A 215 2.51 -24.76 -14.47
C SER A 215 2.48 -25.96 -15.43
N GLN A 216 1.91 -27.06 -14.97
CA GLN A 216 1.70 -28.30 -15.73
C GLN A 216 0.26 -28.43 -16.21
N SER A 217 -0.68 -27.82 -15.49
CA SER A 217 -2.11 -27.78 -15.80
C SER A 217 -2.47 -26.67 -16.80
N GLY A 218 -1.64 -25.62 -16.88
CA GLY A 218 -1.99 -24.38 -17.58
C GLY A 218 -2.97 -23.50 -16.80
N THR A 219 -3.16 -23.74 -15.50
CA THR A 219 -4.01 -22.94 -14.61
C THR A 219 -3.27 -22.60 -13.33
N VAL A 220 -3.04 -21.31 -13.10
CA VAL A 220 -2.45 -20.76 -11.88
C VAL A 220 -3.46 -19.87 -11.17
N CYS A 221 -3.29 -19.66 -9.87
CA CYS A 221 -4.29 -18.92 -9.10
C CYS A 221 -3.68 -17.92 -8.15
N THR A 222 -4.45 -16.89 -7.83
CA THR A 222 -4.18 -15.99 -6.71
C THR A 222 -5.48 -15.67 -5.98
N TYR A 223 -5.39 -15.36 -4.70
CA TYR A 223 -6.50 -14.83 -3.92
C TYR A 223 -5.95 -13.89 -2.84
N GLY A 224 -6.76 -12.93 -2.41
CA GLY A 224 -6.34 -11.93 -1.43
C GLY A 224 -6.89 -12.19 -0.03
N GLY A 225 -6.24 -11.63 0.99
CA GLY A 225 -6.81 -11.56 2.33
C GLY A 225 -8.02 -10.63 2.36
N ARG A 226 -7.80 -9.36 2.00
CA ARG A 226 -8.86 -8.34 1.83
C ARG A 226 -8.64 -7.55 0.55
N GLN A 227 -9.72 -7.01 0.01
CA GLN A 227 -9.69 -6.19 -1.19
C GLN A 227 -9.26 -4.76 -0.85
N ILE A 228 -7.96 -4.58 -0.61
CA ILE A 228 -7.33 -3.30 -0.30
C ILE A 228 -6.11 -3.07 -1.21
N PRO A 229 -5.68 -1.83 -1.46
CA PRO A 229 -4.60 -1.57 -2.41
C PRO A 229 -3.29 -2.33 -2.15
N PRO A 230 -2.79 -2.47 -0.90
CA PRO A 230 -1.58 -3.25 -0.62
C PRO A 230 -1.69 -4.76 -0.93
N VAL A 231 -2.90 -5.26 -1.18
CA VAL A 231 -3.16 -6.65 -1.63
C VAL A 231 -3.38 -6.68 -3.14
N MET A 232 -4.21 -5.77 -3.69
CA MET A 232 -4.52 -5.75 -5.12
C MET A 232 -3.27 -5.54 -5.99
N ILE A 233 -2.29 -4.77 -5.52
CA ILE A 233 -1.01 -4.55 -6.21
C ILE A 233 -0.28 -5.85 -6.58
N PHE A 234 -0.33 -6.85 -5.70
CA PHE A 234 0.24 -8.17 -5.98
C PHE A 234 -0.57 -8.92 -7.04
N MET A 235 -1.89 -8.87 -6.92
CA MET A 235 -2.80 -9.67 -7.76
C MET A 235 -2.79 -9.16 -9.21
N VAL A 236 -2.76 -7.84 -9.40
CA VAL A 236 -2.58 -7.20 -10.71
C VAL A 236 -1.23 -7.57 -11.30
N GLY A 237 -0.13 -7.38 -10.56
CA GLY A 237 1.20 -7.74 -11.04
C GLY A 237 1.27 -9.21 -11.46
N PHE A 238 0.75 -10.13 -10.64
CA PHE A 238 0.72 -11.56 -10.93
C PHE A 238 -0.02 -11.91 -12.23
N GLU A 239 -1.24 -11.41 -12.42
CA GLU A 239 -2.00 -11.66 -13.66
C GLU A 239 -1.26 -11.12 -14.89
N GLN A 240 -0.75 -9.88 -14.80
CA GLN A 240 -0.02 -9.26 -15.90
C GLN A 240 1.28 -10.00 -16.24
N GLY A 241 1.93 -10.61 -15.25
CA GLY A 241 3.09 -11.49 -15.46
C GLY A 241 2.75 -12.78 -16.21
N VAL A 242 1.59 -13.37 -15.93
CA VAL A 242 1.06 -14.54 -16.65
C VAL A 242 0.71 -14.17 -18.09
N ASP A 243 0.02 -13.04 -18.29
CA ASP A 243 -0.32 -12.53 -19.62
C ASP A 243 0.92 -12.21 -20.45
N TYR A 244 1.95 -11.64 -19.83
CA TYR A 244 3.23 -11.41 -20.47
C TYR A 244 3.87 -12.73 -20.91
N TYR A 245 3.89 -13.75 -20.05
CA TYR A 245 4.38 -15.09 -20.41
C TYR A 245 3.63 -15.67 -21.61
N ASN A 246 2.30 -15.60 -21.60
CA ASN A 246 1.44 -16.05 -22.71
C ASN A 246 1.80 -15.33 -24.02
N SER A 247 1.99 -14.01 -23.97
CA SER A 247 2.35 -13.21 -25.15
C SER A 247 3.73 -13.56 -25.72
N GLN A 248 4.73 -13.80 -24.85
CA GLN A 248 6.10 -14.05 -25.28
C GLN A 248 6.32 -15.48 -25.77
N ASN A 249 5.51 -16.44 -25.29
CA ASN A 249 5.71 -17.86 -25.53
C ASN A 249 4.60 -18.51 -26.37
N GLU A 250 3.63 -17.73 -26.87
CA GLU A 250 2.43 -18.25 -27.56
C GLU A 250 1.69 -19.30 -26.70
N ALA A 251 1.64 -19.06 -25.39
CA ALA A 251 1.02 -19.96 -24.41
C ALA A 251 -0.40 -19.49 -24.04
N ASP A 252 -1.14 -20.36 -23.35
CA ASP A 252 -2.54 -20.14 -22.92
C ASP A 252 -2.70 -20.59 -21.45
N VAL A 253 -1.95 -19.95 -20.56
CA VAL A 253 -2.06 -20.16 -19.11
C VAL A 253 -3.15 -19.25 -18.54
N ASN A 254 -4.08 -19.83 -17.78
CA ASN A 254 -5.20 -19.13 -17.19
C ASN A 254 -4.92 -18.73 -15.74
N VAL A 255 -5.41 -17.56 -15.34
CA VAL A 255 -5.42 -17.11 -13.94
C VAL A 255 -6.81 -17.29 -13.34
N LEU A 256 -6.91 -17.95 -12.18
CA LEU A 256 -8.13 -17.99 -11.38
C LEU A 256 -7.99 -17.21 -10.08
N GLY A 257 -9.11 -16.66 -9.61
CA GLY A 257 -9.20 -15.98 -8.31
C GLY A 257 -8.84 -14.50 -8.34
N TRP A 258 -8.39 -13.98 -9.49
CA TRP A 258 -8.31 -12.55 -9.81
C TRP A 258 -8.62 -12.32 -11.27
N HIS A 259 -9.19 -11.16 -11.55
CA HIS A 259 -9.24 -10.59 -12.89
C HIS A 259 -9.17 -9.08 -12.79
N THR A 260 -8.15 -8.48 -13.39
CA THR A 260 -7.99 -7.03 -13.53
C THR A 260 -9.07 -6.52 -14.46
N ASP A 261 -9.83 -5.54 -14.00
CA ASP A 261 -10.84 -4.90 -14.84
C ASP A 261 -10.17 -3.74 -15.58
N PRO A 262 -9.98 -3.81 -16.91
CA PRO A 262 -9.31 -2.75 -17.67
C PRO A 262 -10.10 -1.44 -17.67
N THR A 263 -11.35 -1.44 -17.21
CA THR A 263 -12.17 -0.23 -17.04
C THR A 263 -12.03 0.41 -15.65
N ILE A 264 -11.39 -0.29 -14.70
CA ILE A 264 -11.11 0.20 -13.35
C ILE A 264 -9.60 0.44 -13.26
N ALA A 265 -9.19 1.70 -13.20
CA ALA A 265 -7.78 2.06 -13.26
C ALA A 265 -6.90 1.45 -12.15
N VAL A 266 -7.48 1.13 -10.98
CA VAL A 266 -6.87 0.24 -9.98
C VAL A 266 -7.91 -0.73 -9.46
N GLY A 267 -7.75 -2.00 -9.79
CA GLY A 267 -8.54 -3.07 -9.18
C GLY A 267 -9.07 -4.07 -10.19
N GLY A 268 -10.05 -4.82 -9.73
CA GLY A 268 -10.53 -6.01 -10.41
C GLY A 268 -11.49 -6.78 -9.53
N ALA A 269 -11.98 -7.89 -10.06
CA ALA A 269 -12.80 -8.83 -9.32
C ALA A 269 -11.92 -10.00 -8.87
N GLY A 270 -12.07 -10.42 -7.61
CA GLY A 270 -11.24 -11.49 -7.07
C GLY A 270 -11.88 -12.27 -5.95
N VAL A 271 -11.22 -13.36 -5.60
CA VAL A 271 -11.51 -14.15 -4.40
C VAL A 271 -10.76 -13.51 -3.24
N PHE A 272 -11.50 -13.17 -2.19
CA PHE A 272 -10.96 -12.59 -0.98
C PHE A 272 -11.44 -13.34 0.26
N ALA A 273 -10.52 -13.58 1.19
CA ALA A 273 -10.84 -14.22 2.47
C ALA A 273 -11.69 -13.33 3.39
N GLY A 274 -11.68 -12.01 3.16
CA GLY A 274 -12.27 -11.00 4.04
C GLY A 274 -11.47 -10.77 5.33
N SER A 275 -10.34 -11.45 5.53
CA SER A 275 -9.51 -11.37 6.73
C SER A 275 -8.04 -11.73 6.42
N PHE A 276 -7.17 -11.57 7.42
CA PHE A 276 -5.77 -12.01 7.37
C PHE A 276 -5.44 -13.09 8.42
N THR A 277 -6.45 -13.64 9.10
CA THR A 277 -6.26 -14.52 10.27
C THR A 277 -6.97 -15.88 10.17
N ASP A 278 -7.94 -16.06 9.27
CA ASP A 278 -8.70 -17.31 9.13
C ASP A 278 -8.00 -18.35 8.23
N GLN A 279 -7.08 -19.11 8.82
CA GLN A 279 -6.37 -20.21 8.14
C GLN A 279 -7.29 -21.31 7.62
N ALA A 280 -8.37 -21.62 8.35
CA ALA A 280 -9.30 -22.66 7.93
C ALA A 280 -10.03 -22.26 6.66
N PHE A 281 -10.39 -20.98 6.52
CA PHE A 281 -10.94 -20.45 5.29
C PHE A 281 -9.92 -20.46 4.14
N GLY A 282 -8.65 -20.15 4.42
CA GLY A 282 -7.55 -20.30 3.46
C GLY A 282 -7.40 -21.71 2.90
N ARG A 283 -7.52 -22.75 3.74
CA ARG A 283 -7.59 -24.16 3.27
C ARG A 283 -8.77 -24.37 2.33
N SER A 284 -9.96 -23.87 2.69
CA SER A 284 -11.16 -24.07 1.87
C SER A 284 -11.06 -23.42 0.48
N ILE A 285 -10.46 -22.22 0.40
CA ILE A 285 -10.20 -21.54 -0.87
C ILE A 285 -9.20 -22.34 -1.71
N ALA A 286 -8.12 -22.83 -1.10
CA ALA A 286 -7.11 -23.63 -1.79
C ALA A 286 -7.68 -24.94 -2.35
N VAL A 287 -8.52 -25.64 -1.59
CA VAL A 287 -9.21 -26.86 -2.05
C VAL A 287 -10.15 -26.55 -3.22
N GLU A 288 -10.91 -25.46 -3.15
CA GLU A 288 -11.80 -25.03 -4.24
C GLU A 288 -11.00 -24.72 -5.52
N LEU A 289 -9.92 -23.95 -5.42
CA LEU A 289 -9.06 -23.62 -6.55
C LEU A 289 -8.40 -24.88 -7.14
N ALA A 290 -7.90 -25.78 -6.30
CA ALA A 290 -7.32 -27.05 -6.73
C ALA A 290 -8.36 -27.94 -7.46
N SER A 291 -9.63 -27.90 -7.05
CA SER A 291 -10.72 -28.62 -7.73
C SER A 291 -11.02 -28.10 -9.13
N ARG A 292 -10.50 -26.91 -9.47
CA ARG A 292 -10.60 -26.24 -10.77
C ARG A 292 -9.28 -26.28 -11.54
N ASP A 293 -8.51 -27.36 -11.33
CA ASP A 293 -7.24 -27.68 -11.99
C ASP A 293 -6.08 -26.71 -11.72
N CYS A 294 -6.17 -25.90 -10.66
CA CYS A 294 -5.07 -25.03 -10.27
C CYS A 294 -3.91 -25.82 -9.66
N ASP A 295 -2.69 -25.63 -10.17
CA ASP A 295 -1.49 -26.31 -9.66
C ASP A 295 -0.49 -25.41 -8.91
N ILE A 296 -0.51 -24.11 -9.17
CA ILE A 296 0.30 -23.11 -8.46
C ILE A 296 -0.61 -22.03 -7.90
N ILE A 297 -0.57 -21.81 -6.57
CA ILE A 297 -1.40 -20.82 -5.88
C ILE A 297 -0.51 -19.74 -5.25
N PHE A 298 -0.85 -18.48 -5.49
CA PHE A 298 -0.25 -17.29 -4.89
C PHE A 298 -1.21 -16.62 -3.88
N PRO A 299 -1.23 -17.07 -2.61
CA PRO A 299 -2.11 -16.52 -1.57
C PRO A 299 -1.58 -15.19 -0.99
N VAL A 300 -2.15 -14.06 -1.40
CA VAL A 300 -1.79 -12.72 -0.89
C VAL A 300 -2.61 -12.38 0.36
N ALA A 301 -2.44 -13.17 1.42
CA ALA A 301 -3.42 -13.23 2.50
C ALA A 301 -2.83 -13.34 3.92
N GLY A 302 -1.54 -13.03 4.12
CA GLY A 302 -0.89 -13.15 5.43
C GLY A 302 -1.07 -14.55 6.03
N ALA A 303 -1.51 -14.63 7.29
CA ALA A 303 -1.67 -15.92 7.97
C ALA A 303 -2.70 -16.84 7.28
N VAL A 304 -3.71 -16.32 6.58
CA VAL A 304 -4.68 -17.14 5.82
C VAL A 304 -3.96 -18.01 4.79
N GLY A 305 -2.92 -17.48 4.14
CA GLY A 305 -2.14 -18.20 3.13
C GLY A 305 -1.41 -19.43 3.65
N LEU A 306 -1.18 -19.54 4.96
CA LEU A 306 -0.57 -20.72 5.58
C LEU A 306 -1.47 -21.95 5.44
N GLY A 307 -2.79 -21.78 5.39
CA GLY A 307 -3.72 -22.86 5.08
C GLY A 307 -3.55 -23.40 3.66
N THR A 308 -3.14 -22.56 2.70
CA THR A 308 -2.83 -22.99 1.33
C THR A 308 -1.58 -23.87 1.29
N ALA A 309 -0.54 -23.55 2.06
CA ALA A 309 0.68 -24.36 2.15
C ALA A 309 0.39 -25.78 2.68
N GLU A 310 -0.49 -25.92 3.66
CA GLU A 310 -0.91 -27.22 4.17
C GLU A 310 -1.67 -28.03 3.11
N VAL A 311 -2.60 -27.40 2.36
CA VAL A 311 -3.33 -28.06 1.26
C VAL A 311 -2.38 -28.45 0.13
N ALA A 312 -1.39 -27.61 -0.17
CA ALA A 312 -0.39 -27.87 -1.19
C ALA A 312 0.44 -29.12 -0.86
N ALA A 313 0.87 -29.26 0.40
CA ALA A 313 1.61 -30.43 0.85
C ALA A 313 0.77 -31.72 0.81
N GLU A 314 -0.53 -31.63 1.05
CA GLU A 314 -1.46 -32.77 0.98
C GLU A 314 -1.76 -33.22 -0.46
N ASN A 315 -1.83 -32.28 -1.41
CA ASN A 315 -2.35 -32.52 -2.75
C ASN A 315 -1.31 -32.37 -3.88
N GLY A 316 -0.06 -32.09 -3.54
CA GLY A 316 1.02 -31.91 -4.53
C GLY A 316 0.91 -30.62 -5.34
N LEU A 317 0.31 -29.57 -4.75
CA LEU A 317 0.30 -28.24 -5.35
C LEU A 317 1.58 -27.50 -4.97
N THR A 318 1.80 -26.37 -5.63
CA THR A 318 2.91 -25.47 -5.33
C THR A 318 2.38 -24.11 -4.88
N VAL A 319 3.13 -23.42 -4.02
CA VAL A 319 2.76 -22.12 -3.45
C VAL A 319 3.81 -21.09 -3.80
N ILE A 320 3.37 -19.86 -4.09
CA ILE A 320 4.24 -18.68 -4.08
C ILE A 320 3.97 -17.95 -2.77
N GLY A 321 5.00 -17.77 -1.93
CA GLY A 321 4.86 -17.07 -0.66
C GLY A 321 4.78 -15.55 -0.81
N VAL A 322 4.47 -14.86 0.29
CA VAL A 322 4.42 -13.39 0.37
C VAL A 322 5.18 -12.86 1.58
N ASP A 323 5.63 -11.61 1.46
CA ASP A 323 6.33 -10.79 2.45
C ASP A 323 7.72 -11.32 2.83
N ALA A 324 7.81 -12.54 3.36
CA ALA A 324 9.05 -13.21 3.74
C ALA A 324 9.37 -14.35 2.77
N ASP A 325 10.61 -14.85 2.80
CA ASP A 325 10.91 -16.15 2.18
C ASP A 325 10.23 -17.23 3.04
N GLN A 326 9.05 -17.66 2.60
CA GLN A 326 8.24 -18.57 3.38
C GLN A 326 8.78 -20.00 3.41
N SER A 327 9.74 -20.34 2.54
CA SER A 327 10.50 -21.58 2.71
C SER A 327 11.34 -21.58 3.99
N LEU A 328 11.72 -20.39 4.47
CA LEU A 328 12.51 -20.20 5.69
C LEU A 328 11.61 -19.87 6.90
N SER A 329 10.62 -18.99 6.73
CA SER A 329 9.73 -18.58 7.84
C SER A 329 8.66 -19.63 8.16
N ASN A 330 8.31 -20.51 7.22
CA ASN A 330 7.38 -21.63 7.38
C ASN A 330 8.03 -22.99 7.04
N PRO A 331 9.03 -23.43 7.83
CA PRO A 331 9.89 -24.57 7.49
C PRO A 331 9.14 -25.91 7.43
N ASP A 332 8.01 -26.04 8.12
CA ASP A 332 7.18 -27.25 8.11
C ASP A 332 6.59 -27.53 6.70
N TYR A 333 6.51 -26.51 5.86
CA TYR A 333 6.01 -26.58 4.49
C TYR A 333 7.02 -26.03 3.47
N ALA A 334 8.32 -26.00 3.80
CA ALA A 334 9.34 -25.42 2.93
C ALA A 334 9.32 -25.98 1.50
N ASP A 335 9.03 -27.29 1.36
CA ASP A 335 9.10 -28.02 0.10
C ASP A 335 8.01 -27.64 -0.91
N VAL A 336 6.95 -26.94 -0.50
CA VAL A 336 5.87 -26.52 -1.43
C VAL A 336 6.04 -25.10 -1.95
N TYR A 337 6.98 -24.32 -1.40
CA TYR A 337 7.20 -22.94 -1.82
C TYR A 337 8.13 -22.87 -3.03
N LEU A 338 7.59 -22.51 -4.20
CA LEU A 338 8.37 -22.28 -5.43
C LEU A 338 9.30 -21.08 -5.32
N THR A 339 8.79 -20.02 -4.73
CA THR A 339 9.49 -18.77 -4.43
C THR A 339 8.61 -17.99 -3.46
N SER A 340 8.96 -16.74 -3.17
CA SER A 340 8.11 -15.80 -2.45
C SER A 340 8.29 -14.39 -3.02
N VAL A 341 7.22 -13.61 -3.08
CA VAL A 341 7.30 -12.18 -3.35
C VAL A 341 7.63 -11.46 -2.04
N ILE A 342 8.86 -10.96 -1.94
CA ILE A 342 9.45 -10.40 -0.73
C ILE A 342 9.11 -8.91 -0.58
N LYS A 343 8.75 -8.53 0.66
CA LYS A 343 8.79 -7.16 1.17
C LYS A 343 9.84 -7.08 2.27
N GLN A 344 10.85 -6.22 2.11
CA GLN A 344 11.88 -6.01 3.13
C GLN A 344 11.38 -5.12 4.28
N ILE A 345 10.29 -5.54 4.94
CA ILE A 345 9.65 -4.79 6.03
C ILE A 345 10.58 -4.70 7.24
N ASP A 346 11.27 -5.79 7.56
CA ASP A 346 12.26 -5.85 8.63
C ASP A 346 13.38 -4.81 8.43
N LEU A 347 13.90 -4.70 7.21
CA LEU A 347 14.90 -3.70 6.84
C LEU A 347 14.34 -2.27 6.94
N ALA A 348 13.16 -2.03 6.35
CA ALA A 348 12.54 -0.69 6.36
C ALA A 348 12.23 -0.20 7.79
N VAL A 349 11.76 -1.10 8.67
CA VAL A 349 11.53 -0.80 10.08
C VAL A 349 12.86 -0.57 10.80
N PHE A 350 13.85 -1.43 10.61
CA PHE A 350 15.18 -1.28 11.20
C PHE A 350 15.83 0.07 10.82
N GLU A 351 15.87 0.41 9.53
CA GLU A 351 16.46 1.66 9.05
C GLU A 351 15.70 2.88 9.59
N THR A 352 14.37 2.78 9.68
CA THR A 352 13.56 3.85 10.24
C THR A 352 13.87 4.07 11.71
N VAL A 353 13.94 3.01 12.52
CA VAL A 353 14.34 3.12 13.93
C VAL A 353 15.78 3.64 14.05
N SER A 354 16.71 3.18 13.21
CA SER A 354 18.08 3.70 13.16
C SER A 354 18.12 5.22 12.96
N GLN A 355 17.31 5.74 12.03
CA GLN A 355 17.23 7.18 11.79
C GLN A 355 16.55 7.93 12.94
N MET A 356 15.61 7.31 13.66
CA MET A 356 15.06 7.91 14.89
C MET A 356 16.12 7.98 15.99
N VAL A 357 16.98 6.96 16.10
CA VAL A 357 18.04 6.85 17.12
C VAL A 357 19.16 7.86 16.94
N ASP A 358 19.58 8.08 15.70
CA ASP A 358 20.68 8.99 15.37
C ASP A 358 20.23 10.45 15.11
N GLY A 359 18.91 10.68 15.10
CA GLY A 359 18.30 12.00 14.91
C GLY A 359 18.24 12.45 13.45
N THR A 360 18.43 11.56 12.48
CA THR A 360 18.30 11.85 11.04
C THR A 360 16.92 11.54 10.47
N PHE A 361 15.99 11.05 11.29
CA PHE A 361 14.61 10.77 10.88
C PHE A 361 13.95 11.99 10.25
N ALA A 362 13.46 11.79 9.03
CA ALA A 362 12.69 12.75 8.25
C ALA A 362 11.25 12.24 8.09
N GLY A 363 10.33 12.80 8.86
CA GLY A 363 8.90 12.60 8.67
C GLY A 363 8.34 13.45 7.53
N GLY A 364 7.04 13.30 7.23
CA GLY A 364 6.38 13.95 6.10
C GLY A 364 6.85 13.44 4.74
N SER A 365 7.51 12.28 4.72
CA SER A 365 7.97 11.61 3.50
C SER A 365 7.88 10.10 3.68
N SER A 366 7.44 9.40 2.64
CA SER A 366 7.34 7.94 2.63
C SER A 366 8.61 7.31 2.04
N TYR A 367 9.08 6.22 2.66
CA TYR A 367 9.97 5.27 2.01
C TYR A 367 9.16 4.40 1.05
N ILE A 368 9.75 4.08 -0.11
CA ILE A 368 9.18 3.11 -1.04
C ILE A 368 10.22 2.05 -1.39
N GLY A 369 9.94 0.80 -1.04
CA GLY A 369 10.72 -0.36 -1.42
C GLY A 369 10.50 -0.72 -2.89
N THR A 370 11.58 -0.89 -3.63
CA THR A 370 11.59 -1.12 -5.08
C THR A 370 12.59 -2.23 -5.41
N LEU A 371 12.55 -2.76 -6.64
CA LEU A 371 13.60 -3.65 -7.13
C LEU A 371 14.98 -2.95 -7.15
N GLU A 372 15.03 -1.66 -7.49
CA GLU A 372 16.27 -0.88 -7.59
C GLU A 372 16.97 -0.72 -6.23
N ASN A 373 16.22 -0.46 -5.17
CA ASN A 373 16.77 -0.32 -3.81
C ASN A 373 16.76 -1.63 -3.02
N GLY A 374 16.32 -2.73 -3.63
CA GLY A 374 16.22 -4.04 -3.00
C GLY A 374 15.15 -4.14 -1.91
N GLY A 375 14.24 -3.18 -1.79
CA GLY A 375 13.16 -3.19 -0.80
C GLY A 375 12.05 -4.20 -1.10
N VAL A 376 12.00 -4.70 -2.34
CA VAL A 376 11.15 -5.82 -2.76
C VAL A 376 11.92 -6.74 -3.71
N GLY A 377 11.43 -7.97 -3.92
CA GLY A 377 12.06 -8.91 -4.85
C GLY A 377 11.40 -10.28 -4.89
N LEU A 378 11.98 -11.20 -5.65
CA LEU A 378 11.68 -12.64 -5.55
C LEU A 378 12.72 -13.33 -4.66
N ALA A 379 12.25 -14.22 -3.80
CA ALA A 379 13.13 -15.16 -3.09
C ALA A 379 13.74 -16.20 -4.05
N PRO A 380 14.81 -16.89 -3.63
CA PRO A 380 15.34 -18.05 -4.35
C PRO A 380 14.28 -19.12 -4.61
N PHE A 381 14.56 -20.03 -5.55
CA PHE A 381 13.64 -21.13 -5.86
C PHE A 381 13.73 -22.31 -4.89
N ASN A 382 14.68 -22.28 -3.96
CA ASN A 382 14.84 -23.27 -2.90
C ASN A 382 14.85 -24.71 -3.44
N SER A 383 13.93 -25.58 -3.01
CA SER A 383 13.82 -26.98 -3.46
C SER A 383 13.49 -27.13 -4.96
N PHE A 384 13.03 -26.06 -5.61
CA PHE A 384 12.70 -26.01 -7.03
C PHE A 384 13.86 -25.51 -7.90
N GLU A 385 15.02 -25.14 -7.33
CA GLU A 385 16.14 -24.55 -8.09
C GLU A 385 16.55 -25.37 -9.31
N ASP A 386 16.61 -26.70 -9.19
CA ASP A 386 16.97 -27.60 -10.29
C ASP A 386 15.79 -27.88 -11.26
N GLN A 387 14.57 -27.57 -10.86
CA GLN A 387 13.35 -27.79 -11.65
C GLN A 387 13.01 -26.58 -12.52
N VAL A 388 13.37 -25.37 -12.10
CA VAL A 388 13.16 -24.14 -12.88
C VAL A 388 14.10 -24.15 -14.10
N PRO A 389 13.57 -24.14 -15.34
CA PRO A 389 14.40 -24.13 -16.54
C PRO A 389 15.32 -22.92 -16.60
N GLN A 390 16.55 -23.09 -17.10
CA GLN A 390 17.51 -21.98 -17.20
C GLN A 390 16.98 -20.81 -18.03
N THR A 391 16.24 -21.11 -19.11
CA THR A 391 15.60 -20.07 -19.94
C THR A 391 14.65 -19.21 -19.12
N LEU A 392 13.85 -19.81 -18.24
CA LEU A 392 12.93 -19.09 -17.37
C LEU A 392 13.67 -18.21 -16.36
N LYS A 393 14.84 -18.66 -15.86
CA LYS A 393 15.70 -17.83 -15.00
C LYS A 393 16.28 -16.64 -15.74
N ASP A 394 16.73 -16.84 -16.98
CA ASP A 394 17.29 -15.78 -17.83
C ASP A 394 16.21 -14.76 -18.23
N ASP A 395 14.99 -15.22 -18.51
CA ASP A 395 13.83 -14.37 -18.78
C ASP A 395 13.48 -13.52 -17.55
N LEU A 396 13.45 -14.11 -16.35
CA LEU A 396 13.19 -13.39 -15.11
C LEU A 396 14.20 -12.27 -14.84
N GLU A 397 15.49 -12.48 -15.15
CA GLU A 397 16.49 -11.42 -15.00
C GLU A 397 16.28 -10.30 -16.03
N THR A 398 15.91 -10.65 -17.27
CA THR A 398 15.57 -9.67 -18.30
C THR A 398 14.33 -8.85 -17.91
N ILE A 399 13.29 -9.53 -17.39
CA ILE A 399 12.07 -8.90 -16.89
C ILE A 399 12.37 -8.01 -15.69
N ARG A 400 13.17 -8.48 -14.72
CA ARG A 400 13.60 -7.68 -13.56
C ARG A 400 14.24 -6.36 -14.01
N GLN A 401 15.12 -6.42 -15.01
CA GLN A 401 15.75 -5.23 -15.57
C GLN A 401 14.72 -4.34 -16.29
N GLY A 402 13.84 -4.92 -17.11
CA GLY A 402 12.79 -4.18 -17.80
C GLY A 402 11.80 -3.47 -16.86
N LEU A 403 11.44 -4.10 -15.74
CA LEU A 403 10.62 -3.52 -14.68
C LEU A 403 11.38 -2.42 -13.92
N THR A 404 12.67 -2.61 -13.66
CA THR A 404 13.52 -1.59 -13.01
C THR A 404 13.68 -0.35 -13.89
N ASP A 405 13.85 -0.55 -15.20
CA ASP A 405 14.00 0.51 -16.20
C ASP A 405 12.65 1.07 -16.69
N ARG A 406 11.53 0.46 -16.26
CA ARG A 406 10.15 0.72 -16.70
C ARG A 406 9.93 0.63 -18.21
N THR A 407 10.61 -0.31 -18.86
CA THR A 407 10.30 -0.71 -20.24
C THR A 407 9.24 -1.82 -20.30
N ILE A 408 8.91 -2.41 -19.15
CA ILE A 408 7.80 -3.34 -18.95
C ILE A 408 6.86 -2.70 -17.92
N SER A 409 5.59 -2.56 -18.28
CA SER A 409 4.52 -2.08 -17.39
C SER A 409 3.92 -3.27 -16.64
N THR A 410 3.68 -3.10 -15.34
CA THR A 410 3.02 -4.11 -14.50
C THR A 410 1.51 -4.03 -14.55
N GLY A 411 0.95 -3.06 -15.28
CA GLY A 411 -0.48 -2.74 -15.24
C GLY A 411 -0.95 -2.14 -13.91
N TRP A 412 -0.08 -2.05 -12.89
CA TRP A 412 -0.36 -1.34 -11.66
C TRP A 412 0.13 0.10 -11.77
N PRO A 413 -0.76 1.10 -11.73
CA PRO A 413 -0.39 2.50 -12.01
C PRO A 413 0.27 3.22 -10.82
N ILE A 414 1.03 2.48 -10.00
CA ILE A 414 1.85 3.04 -8.92
C ILE A 414 3.23 2.36 -8.95
N GLY A 415 3.98 2.61 -10.02
CA GLY A 415 5.42 2.45 -10.04
C GLY A 415 6.07 3.78 -9.71
N VAL A 416 6.63 3.91 -8.50
CA VAL A 416 7.65 4.91 -8.12
C VAL A 416 8.34 5.54 -9.32
N SER A 417 7.84 6.69 -9.79
CA SER A 417 8.72 7.50 -10.59
C SER A 417 9.84 7.91 -9.65
N LYS A 418 11.08 7.49 -9.97
CA LYS A 418 12.21 8.42 -9.89
C LYS A 418 11.57 9.76 -10.15
N ILE A 419 11.55 10.67 -9.16
CA ILE A 419 11.43 12.07 -9.48
C ILE A 419 12.45 12.20 -10.61
N GLN A 420 11.98 12.38 -11.85
CA GLN A 420 12.86 12.47 -12.99
C GLN A 420 13.54 13.81 -12.79
N THR A 421 14.57 13.83 -11.94
CA THR A 421 15.45 14.97 -11.79
C THR A 421 16.35 15.08 -13.02
N SER A 422 16.21 14.22 -14.04
CA SER A 422 16.95 14.36 -15.29
C SER A 422 16.37 13.66 -16.53
N GLN A 423 15.06 13.71 -16.80
CA GLN A 423 14.64 13.83 -18.20
C GLN A 423 13.82 15.10 -18.32
N THR A 424 14.47 16.13 -18.84
CA THR A 424 13.78 17.36 -19.22
C THR A 424 12.84 17.01 -20.38
N ALA A 425 11.53 17.09 -20.13
CA ALA A 425 10.52 17.33 -21.15
C ALA A 425 10.79 18.72 -21.76
N GLY A 426 11.81 18.84 -22.62
CA GLY A 426 12.16 20.09 -23.30
C GLY A 426 12.19 21.32 -22.39
N ASN A 427 11.28 22.28 -22.63
CA ASN A 427 11.19 23.55 -21.91
C ASN A 427 10.33 23.50 -20.62
N LEU A 428 9.75 22.35 -20.25
CA LEU A 428 8.90 22.18 -19.05
C LEU A 428 9.69 21.96 -17.75
N THR A 429 10.79 22.69 -17.57
CA THR A 429 11.56 22.63 -16.32
C THR A 429 10.71 23.12 -15.13
N LEU A 430 10.96 22.62 -13.92
CA LEU A 430 10.29 23.14 -12.71
C LEU A 430 10.43 24.66 -12.57
N ALA A 431 11.57 25.23 -12.96
CA ALA A 431 11.78 26.67 -12.96
C ALA A 431 10.86 27.39 -13.98
N ALA A 432 10.64 26.80 -15.15
CA ALA A 432 9.73 27.33 -16.15
C ALA A 432 8.27 27.23 -15.69
N LEU A 433 7.86 26.08 -15.12
CA LEU A 433 6.53 25.91 -14.52
C LEU A 433 6.27 26.93 -13.40
N ARG A 434 7.27 27.16 -12.53
CA ARG A 434 7.20 28.18 -11.46
C ARG A 434 7.13 29.63 -11.97
N ASN A 435 7.31 29.87 -13.26
CA ASN A 435 7.18 31.19 -13.87
C ASN A 435 6.14 31.21 -15.02
N ALA A 436 5.31 30.17 -15.11
CA ALA A 436 4.24 30.07 -16.08
C ALA A 436 2.97 30.81 -15.60
N THR A 437 2.01 30.98 -16.51
CA THR A 437 0.69 31.52 -16.20
C THR A 437 -0.33 30.39 -16.22
N TYR A 438 -1.15 30.31 -15.19
CA TYR A 438 -2.16 29.28 -15.02
C TYR A 438 -3.56 29.87 -14.98
N ASN A 439 -4.56 29.11 -15.42
CA ASN A 439 -5.97 29.43 -15.26
C ASN A 439 -6.38 29.06 -13.83
N VAL A 440 -6.93 30.04 -13.09
CA VAL A 440 -7.31 29.86 -11.69
C VAL A 440 -8.60 30.63 -11.44
N GLU A 441 -9.66 29.92 -11.06
CA GLU A 441 -11.01 30.49 -10.85
C GLU A 441 -11.03 31.57 -9.75
N TYR A 442 -10.13 31.44 -8.77
CA TYR A 442 -10.13 32.28 -7.58
C TYR A 442 -9.45 33.65 -7.74
N THR A 443 -8.84 33.93 -8.89
CA THR A 443 -8.22 35.24 -9.15
C THR A 443 -9.15 36.18 -9.91
N ALA A 444 -8.96 37.49 -9.75
CA ALA A 444 -9.82 38.52 -10.34
C ALA A 444 -9.88 38.44 -11.88
N ASP A 445 -8.76 38.10 -12.52
CA ASP A 445 -8.63 37.97 -13.97
C ASP A 445 -8.77 36.51 -14.45
N GLY A 446 -9.10 35.56 -13.56
CA GLY A 446 -9.21 34.13 -13.86
C GLY A 446 -7.87 33.46 -14.22
N THR A 447 -6.75 34.17 -14.05
CA THR A 447 -5.39 33.68 -14.32
C THR A 447 -4.43 34.08 -13.20
N ALA A 448 -3.36 33.31 -13.04
CA ALA A 448 -2.31 33.51 -12.06
C ALA A 448 -0.93 33.44 -12.75
N PRO A 449 -0.33 34.58 -13.14
CA PRO A 449 1.05 34.62 -13.62
C PRO A 449 2.00 34.44 -12.42
N LEU A 450 2.55 33.24 -12.27
CA LEU A 450 3.44 32.94 -11.14
C LEU A 450 4.80 33.60 -11.32
N THR A 451 5.42 33.97 -10.20
CA THR A 451 6.84 34.36 -10.15
C THR A 451 7.52 33.52 -9.07
N ASN A 452 8.49 32.70 -9.47
CA ASN A 452 9.15 31.73 -8.58
C ASN A 452 8.18 30.81 -7.81
N GLY A 453 7.07 30.45 -8.44
CA GLY A 453 6.10 29.47 -7.95
C GLY A 453 4.94 30.07 -7.18
N GLU A 454 4.84 31.40 -7.09
CA GLU A 454 3.77 32.06 -6.33
C GLU A 454 3.21 33.28 -7.06
N TYR A 455 1.90 33.49 -6.93
CA TYR A 455 1.17 34.69 -7.31
C TYR A 455 0.32 35.18 -6.15
N ARG A 456 0.19 36.50 -6.01
CA ARG A 456 -0.58 37.16 -4.94
C ARG A 456 -1.36 38.34 -5.47
N GLU A 457 -2.59 38.51 -4.97
CA GLU A 457 -3.39 39.70 -5.15
C GLU A 457 -4.32 39.93 -3.94
N PRO A 458 -4.88 41.14 -3.72
CA PRO A 458 -5.91 41.34 -2.70
C PRO A 458 -7.15 40.48 -3.00
N ALA A 459 -7.67 39.75 -2.00
CA ALA A 459 -8.81 38.84 -2.17
C ALA A 459 -10.10 39.56 -2.63
N ALA A 460 -10.18 40.87 -2.39
CA ALA A 460 -11.20 41.76 -2.94
C ALA A 460 -10.63 43.19 -2.98
N PRO A 461 -11.21 44.12 -3.77
CA PRO A 461 -10.78 45.52 -3.78
C PRO A 461 -10.74 46.14 -2.38
N GLY A 462 -9.53 46.44 -1.90
CA GLY A 462 -9.29 47.01 -0.56
C GLY A 462 -9.27 46.00 0.60
N SER A 463 -9.26 44.68 0.31
CA SER A 463 -9.13 43.64 1.34
C SER A 463 -7.75 43.68 2.01
N ALA A 464 -7.72 43.31 3.30
CA ALA A 464 -6.49 43.05 4.04
C ALA A 464 -6.00 41.60 3.88
N THR A 465 -6.84 40.70 3.35
CA THR A 465 -6.48 39.34 2.99
C THR A 465 -6.08 39.27 1.52
N GLU A 466 -5.23 38.31 1.19
CA GLU A 466 -4.74 38.07 -0.17
C GLU A 466 -5.26 36.74 -0.70
N THR A 467 -5.56 36.71 -2.01
CA THR A 467 -5.57 35.48 -2.78
C THR A 467 -4.12 35.10 -3.07
N VAL A 468 -3.72 33.89 -2.70
CA VAL A 468 -2.39 33.34 -2.96
C VAL A 468 -2.52 32.09 -3.80
N VAL A 469 -1.82 32.02 -4.92
CA VAL A 469 -1.73 30.83 -5.77
C VAL A 469 -0.29 30.34 -5.74
N ARG A 470 -0.07 29.05 -5.50
CA ARG A 470 1.25 28.42 -5.47
C ARG A 470 1.29 27.19 -6.37
N LEU A 471 2.43 26.97 -7.02
CA LEU A 471 2.73 25.68 -7.63
C LEU A 471 3.27 24.73 -6.55
N GLY A 472 2.68 23.55 -6.43
CA GLY A 472 3.15 22.49 -5.55
C GLY A 472 4.53 21.96 -5.96
N ASP A 473 5.22 21.32 -5.02
CA ASP A 473 6.56 20.76 -5.26
C ASP A 473 6.53 19.42 -6.00
N GLN A 474 5.37 18.74 -6.03
CA GLN A 474 5.17 17.51 -6.76
C GLN A 474 4.82 17.81 -8.22
N VAL A 475 5.69 17.36 -9.12
CA VAL A 475 5.49 17.40 -10.57
C VAL A 475 5.83 16.04 -11.15
N ALA A 476 4.98 15.52 -12.02
CA ALA A 476 5.22 14.31 -12.80
C ALA A 476 5.27 14.65 -14.29
N TYR A 477 5.93 13.79 -15.08
CA TYR A 477 6.14 13.99 -16.51
C TYR A 477 5.83 12.71 -17.27
N GLY A 478 5.24 12.84 -18.45
CA GLY A 478 5.04 11.75 -19.40
C GLY A 478 4.12 12.17 -20.55
N ASP A 479 4.15 11.39 -21.62
CA ASP A 479 3.30 11.58 -22.81
C ASP A 479 1.83 11.26 -22.49
N LEU A 480 1.03 12.30 -22.22
CA LEU A 480 -0.40 12.20 -21.91
C LEU A 480 -1.28 12.36 -23.16
N THR A 481 -0.76 13.02 -24.19
CA THR A 481 -1.52 13.30 -25.42
C THR A 481 -1.26 12.28 -26.54
N GLY A 482 -0.28 11.39 -26.35
CA GLY A 482 0.10 10.35 -27.30
C GLY A 482 0.83 10.89 -28.53
N ASP A 483 1.43 12.08 -28.44
CA ASP A 483 2.12 12.74 -29.55
C ASP A 483 3.64 12.51 -29.53
N GLY A 484 4.14 11.78 -28.53
CA GLY A 484 5.55 11.47 -28.32
C GLY A 484 6.33 12.58 -27.62
N GLN A 485 5.67 13.62 -27.10
CA GLN A 485 6.25 14.63 -26.23
C GLN A 485 5.68 14.48 -24.81
N ASP A 486 6.54 14.71 -23.82
CA ASP A 486 6.10 14.66 -22.43
C ASP A 486 5.36 15.95 -22.04
N GLU A 487 4.20 15.79 -21.42
CA GLU A 487 3.55 16.84 -20.65
C GLU A 487 4.03 16.85 -19.20
N ALA A 488 3.90 18.01 -18.54
CA ALA A 488 4.08 18.12 -17.11
C ALA A 488 2.73 18.15 -16.39
N VAL A 489 2.62 17.39 -15.30
CA VAL A 489 1.47 17.40 -14.41
C VAL A 489 1.89 17.96 -13.06
N ALA A 490 1.18 18.96 -12.58
CA ALA A 490 1.50 19.64 -11.32
C ALA A 490 0.23 19.94 -10.51
N LEU A 491 0.44 20.33 -9.26
CA LEU A 491 -0.63 20.82 -8.39
C LEU A 491 -0.59 22.33 -8.31
N LEU A 492 -1.72 23.00 -8.51
CA LEU A 492 -1.92 24.38 -8.10
C LEU A 492 -2.67 24.42 -6.77
N ILE A 493 -2.18 25.26 -5.87
CA ILE A 493 -2.70 25.41 -4.52
C ILE A 493 -3.16 26.85 -4.35
N SER A 494 -4.46 27.04 -4.14
CA SER A 494 -5.10 28.36 -4.08
C SER A 494 -5.66 28.64 -2.68
N ASP A 495 -5.21 29.72 -2.07
CA ASP A 495 -5.77 30.29 -0.83
C ASP A 495 -6.50 31.61 -1.18
N PRO A 496 -7.83 31.63 -1.38
CA PRO A 496 -8.56 32.83 -1.82
C PRO A 496 -8.78 33.89 -0.70
N GLY A 497 -7.92 33.90 0.33
CA GLY A 497 -8.04 34.80 1.48
C GLY A 497 -9.10 34.38 2.52
N GLY A 498 -9.66 33.17 2.41
CA GLY A 498 -10.56 32.54 3.37
C GLY A 498 -9.88 31.47 4.25
N SER A 499 -10.66 30.52 4.78
CA SER A 499 -10.13 29.39 5.58
C SER A 499 -9.91 28.11 4.77
N GLY A 500 -10.25 28.10 3.48
CA GLY A 500 -10.05 26.96 2.58
C GLY A 500 -8.73 27.09 1.81
N THR A 501 -8.20 25.94 1.40
CA THR A 501 -7.03 25.81 0.53
C THR A 501 -7.38 24.82 -0.56
N PHE A 502 -7.48 25.29 -1.79
CA PHE A 502 -8.06 24.55 -2.91
C PHE A 502 -6.96 23.99 -3.80
N TYR A 503 -7.12 22.75 -4.25
CA TYR A 503 -6.14 22.04 -5.05
C TYR A 503 -6.69 21.72 -6.43
N ASP A 504 -5.96 22.13 -7.46
CA ASP A 504 -6.22 21.78 -8.85
C ASP A 504 -5.04 20.95 -9.38
N LEU A 505 -5.35 19.85 -10.08
CA LEU A 505 -4.38 19.12 -10.88
C LEU A 505 -4.33 19.77 -12.26
N VAL A 506 -3.15 20.16 -12.73
CA VAL A 506 -2.97 20.84 -14.02
C VAL A 506 -2.03 20.06 -14.93
N VAL A 507 -2.36 20.03 -16.22
CA VAL A 507 -1.47 19.54 -17.28
C VAL A 507 -0.93 20.72 -18.07
N VAL A 508 0.38 20.71 -18.29
CA VAL A 508 1.13 21.75 -18.99
C VAL A 508 1.91 21.12 -20.13
N ALA A 509 1.70 21.61 -21.35
CA ALA A 509 2.43 21.20 -22.54
C ALA A 509 3.47 22.27 -22.95
N ASP A 510 4.49 21.84 -23.70
CA ASP A 510 5.44 22.74 -24.34
C ASP A 510 4.87 23.20 -25.69
N VAL A 511 4.26 24.39 -25.74
CA VAL A 511 3.73 24.97 -26.97
C VAL A 511 4.74 26.00 -27.48
N ASP A 512 5.43 25.67 -28.57
CA ASP A 512 6.44 26.53 -29.22
C ASP A 512 7.53 27.06 -28.27
N GLY A 513 7.93 26.26 -27.27
CA GLY A 513 8.94 26.64 -26.28
C GLY A 513 8.39 27.29 -25.02
N THR A 514 7.06 27.36 -24.88
CA THR A 514 6.37 28.02 -23.78
C THR A 514 5.50 27.03 -22.99
N PRO A 515 5.74 26.86 -21.67
CA PRO A 515 4.86 26.08 -20.81
C PRO A 515 3.45 26.67 -20.81
N THR A 516 2.51 25.91 -21.35
CA THR A 516 1.12 26.34 -21.53
C THR A 516 0.21 25.32 -20.88
N GLN A 517 -0.63 25.77 -19.94
CA GLN A 517 -1.65 24.91 -19.35
C GLN A 517 -2.63 24.48 -20.44
N ILE A 518 -2.81 23.16 -20.60
CA ILE A 518 -3.74 22.57 -21.57
C ILE A 518 -4.94 21.90 -20.91
N GLY A 519 -4.88 21.61 -19.61
CA GLY A 519 -6.00 21.02 -18.87
C GLY A 519 -5.89 21.22 -17.37
N SER A 520 -7.02 21.12 -16.69
CA SER A 520 -7.07 21.13 -15.22
C SER A 520 -8.32 20.46 -14.69
N VAL A 521 -8.23 19.90 -13.49
CA VAL A 521 -9.37 19.37 -12.73
C VAL A 521 -9.24 19.71 -11.27
N PHE A 522 -10.35 20.10 -10.65
CA PHE A 522 -10.41 20.39 -9.23
C PHE A 522 -10.35 19.09 -8.42
N LEU A 523 -9.42 19.03 -7.46
CA LEU A 523 -9.20 17.85 -6.62
C LEU A 523 -9.90 17.94 -5.26
N GLY A 524 -10.08 19.16 -4.72
CA GLY A 524 -10.74 19.35 -3.43
C GLY A 524 -10.18 20.50 -2.59
N ASP A 525 -10.80 20.69 -1.42
CA ASP A 525 -10.38 21.63 -0.37
C ASP A 525 -9.58 20.88 0.71
N ARG A 526 -8.41 21.40 1.08
CA ARG A 526 -7.51 20.92 2.13
C ARG A 526 -7.17 19.43 2.04
N ILE A 527 -7.07 18.92 0.82
CA ILE A 527 -6.60 17.55 0.56
C ILE A 527 -5.13 17.39 0.93
N ILE A 528 -4.68 16.15 1.11
CA ILE A 528 -3.25 15.84 1.25
C ILE A 528 -2.84 14.92 0.12
N VAL A 529 -2.14 15.45 -0.88
CA VAL A 529 -1.57 14.62 -1.96
C VAL A 529 -0.33 13.88 -1.45
N LYS A 530 -0.30 12.57 -1.69
CA LYS A 530 0.78 11.65 -1.28
C LYS A 530 1.62 11.19 -2.44
N SER A 531 1.00 10.93 -3.58
CA SER A 531 1.70 10.53 -4.79
C SER A 531 1.04 11.14 -6.02
N LEU A 532 1.87 11.54 -6.98
CA LEU A 532 1.49 11.99 -8.31
C LEU A 532 2.46 11.34 -9.30
N ALA A 533 1.92 10.59 -10.26
CA ALA A 533 2.69 9.90 -11.29
C ALA A 533 2.02 10.04 -12.65
N VAL A 534 2.81 9.93 -13.71
CA VAL A 534 2.31 9.80 -15.09
C VAL A 534 2.92 8.54 -15.69
N GLU A 535 2.08 7.67 -16.24
CA GLU A 535 2.49 6.41 -16.86
C GLU A 535 1.47 5.99 -17.92
N ASP A 536 1.94 5.57 -19.10
CA ASP A 536 1.10 5.09 -20.22
C ASP A 536 -0.09 6.02 -20.58
N GLY A 537 0.14 7.34 -20.58
CA GLY A 537 -0.90 8.33 -20.90
C GLY A 537 -1.88 8.62 -19.76
N LEU A 538 -1.63 8.10 -18.56
CA LEU A 538 -2.48 8.25 -17.39
C LEU A 538 -1.77 8.99 -16.28
N VAL A 539 -2.51 9.83 -15.55
CA VAL A 539 -2.08 10.44 -14.30
C VAL A 539 -2.62 9.61 -13.13
N GLY A 540 -1.75 9.07 -12.30
CA GLY A 540 -2.10 8.44 -11.02
C GLY A 540 -1.93 9.41 -9.86
N LEU A 541 -2.95 9.54 -9.02
CA LEU A 541 -2.96 10.42 -7.85
C LEU A 541 -3.41 9.65 -6.61
N VAL A 542 -2.56 9.63 -5.58
CA VAL A 542 -2.93 9.12 -4.25
C VAL A 542 -3.04 10.29 -3.31
N MET A 543 -4.19 10.45 -2.66
CA MET A 543 -4.43 11.58 -1.76
C MET A 543 -5.37 11.23 -0.62
N PHE A 544 -5.35 12.03 0.44
CA PHE A 544 -6.39 12.04 1.45
C PHE A 544 -7.41 13.14 1.15
N ILE A 545 -8.67 12.77 1.16
CA ILE A 545 -9.81 13.70 1.12
C ILE A 545 -10.58 13.68 2.44
N GLN A 546 -11.49 14.63 2.61
CA GLN A 546 -12.33 14.70 3.79
C GLN A 546 -13.31 13.52 3.82
N GLY A 547 -13.18 12.66 4.85
CA GLY A 547 -14.15 11.60 5.12
C GLY A 547 -15.44 12.13 5.75
N PRO A 548 -16.52 11.32 5.81
CA PRO A 548 -17.84 11.76 6.26
C PRO A 548 -17.89 12.34 7.68
N ASN A 549 -16.95 11.92 8.53
CA ASN A 549 -16.87 12.30 9.94
C ASN A 549 -15.64 13.16 10.26
N ASP A 550 -14.89 13.58 9.24
CA ASP A 550 -13.63 14.29 9.44
C ASP A 550 -13.85 15.78 9.71
N PRO A 551 -13.11 16.36 10.65
CA PRO A 551 -12.95 17.81 10.68
C PRO A 551 -12.43 18.32 9.34
N GLN A 552 -12.97 19.46 8.90
CA GLN A 552 -12.58 20.17 7.66
C GLN A 552 -11.08 20.44 7.51
N SER A 553 -10.31 20.42 8.60
CA SER A 553 -8.85 20.63 8.59
C SER A 553 -8.03 19.34 8.50
N ASP A 554 -8.67 18.17 8.51
CA ASP A 554 -7.97 16.92 8.75
C ASP A 554 -8.51 15.74 7.92
N PRO A 555 -8.23 15.69 6.61
CA PRO A 555 -8.74 14.64 5.73
C PRO A 555 -8.11 13.27 6.03
N THR A 556 -8.92 12.24 6.28
CA THR A 556 -8.46 10.88 6.61
C THR A 556 -8.84 9.83 5.57
N GLN A 557 -9.70 10.17 4.61
CA GLN A 557 -10.16 9.21 3.61
C GLN A 557 -9.13 9.06 2.48
N LEU A 558 -8.39 7.96 2.49
CA LEU A 558 -7.46 7.64 1.41
C LEU A 558 -8.24 7.42 0.11
N THR A 559 -7.85 8.14 -0.93
CA THR A 559 -8.46 8.09 -2.25
C THR A 559 -7.38 7.97 -3.30
N VAL A 560 -7.57 7.04 -4.21
CA VAL A 560 -6.74 6.92 -5.41
C VAL A 560 -7.59 7.40 -6.59
N LYS A 561 -7.08 8.37 -7.34
CA LYS A 561 -7.71 8.91 -8.56
C LYS A 561 -6.81 8.70 -9.76
N PHE A 562 -7.45 8.50 -10.90
CA PHE A 562 -6.79 8.40 -12.19
C PHE A 562 -7.38 9.42 -13.15
N PHE A 563 -6.51 10.07 -13.90
CA PHE A 563 -6.89 11.04 -14.90
C PHE A 563 -6.23 10.73 -16.23
N GLY A 564 -6.80 11.22 -17.32
CA GLY A 564 -6.18 11.20 -18.64
C GLY A 564 -6.63 12.41 -19.43
N VAL A 565 -6.00 12.64 -20.59
CA VAL A 565 -6.40 13.73 -21.49
C VAL A 565 -7.34 13.17 -22.56
N GLN A 566 -8.56 13.71 -22.62
CA GLN A 566 -9.56 13.39 -23.65
C GLN A 566 -10.04 14.69 -24.28
N ASP A 567 -10.04 14.78 -25.61
CA ASP A 567 -10.47 15.98 -26.35
C ASP A 567 -9.81 17.28 -25.85
N ASN A 568 -8.53 17.20 -25.48
CA ASN A 568 -7.74 18.31 -24.92
C ASN A 568 -8.20 18.79 -23.53
N GLU A 569 -9.03 18.01 -22.82
CA GLU A 569 -9.42 18.24 -21.44
C GLU A 569 -8.85 17.16 -20.51
N LEU A 570 -8.48 17.55 -19.29
CA LEU A 570 -8.08 16.61 -18.25
C LEU A 570 -9.34 16.06 -17.58
N VAL A 571 -9.58 14.76 -17.72
CA VAL A 571 -10.78 14.09 -17.21
C VAL A 571 -10.43 13.08 -16.11
N GLU A 572 -11.25 13.02 -15.07
CA GLU A 572 -11.19 11.93 -14.08
C GLU A 572 -11.73 10.67 -14.74
N LEU A 573 -10.88 9.66 -14.88
CA LEU A 573 -11.23 8.37 -15.49
C LEU A 573 -11.75 7.38 -14.44
N ALA A 574 -11.17 7.42 -13.25
CA ALA A 574 -11.56 6.56 -12.14
C ALA A 574 -11.19 7.18 -10.79
N SER A 575 -11.94 6.79 -9.76
CA SER A 575 -11.65 7.15 -8.38
C SER A 575 -12.08 6.03 -7.46
N GLN A 576 -11.21 5.65 -6.54
CA GLN A 576 -11.48 4.65 -5.52
C GLN A 576 -11.23 5.26 -4.14
N VAL A 577 -12.28 5.26 -3.31
CA VAL A 577 -12.14 5.44 -1.87
C VAL A 577 -11.63 4.12 -1.30
N VAL A 578 -10.53 4.17 -0.56
CA VAL A 578 -10.00 3.02 0.16
C VAL A 578 -10.65 3.02 1.53
N GLU A 579 -11.63 2.13 1.72
CA GLU A 579 -12.39 1.97 2.98
C GLU A 579 -11.59 1.29 4.09
#